data_AF-A0A9E1MYU7-F1
#
_entry.id   AF-A0A9E1MYU7-F1
#
_cell.length_a   1.000
_cell.length_b   1.000
_cell.length_c   1.000
_cell.angle_alpha   90.00
_cell.angle_beta   90.00
_cell.angle_gamma   90.00
#
_symmetry.space_group_name_H-M   'P 1'
#
loop_
_entity.id
_entity.type
_entity.pdbx_description
1 polymer ?
#
loop_
_entity_poly.entity_id
_entity_poly.type
_entity_poly.pdbx_seq_one_letter_code
_entity_poly.pdbx_strand_id
1 'polypeptide(L)'
;MYYRIDRFIADLEQRNPAQPEFIQAAREVIESVVDAVNDNPEYVQHKILERITEPDRVFLFKVEWEDDDGDVHVNKGYRIQFNNTLGPYKGGLRFHSSVTLGGLKFLGFEQMFKNALTGLPMGGGKGGSDFNPKGKSDSEIMRFCRSFMTSLHHYIGP
;
A
#
# COMPACT_ATOMS: atom_id res chain seq x y z
N MET A 1 -3.78 29.62 0.12
CA MET A 1 -3.66 28.52 1.12
C MET A 1 -2.21 28.05 1.06
N TYR A 2 -1.57 27.71 2.16
CA TYR A 2 -0.15 27.34 2.21
C TYR A 2 -0.01 26.15 3.14
N TYR A 3 0.69 25.10 2.70
CA TYR A 3 0.93 23.92 3.51
C TYR A 3 2.03 24.19 4.53
N ARG A 4 1.69 23.99 5.80
CA ARG A 4 2.67 23.85 6.87
C ARG A 4 2.84 22.37 7.15
N ILE A 5 4.07 21.88 7.06
CA ILE A 5 4.39 20.44 7.14
C ILE A 5 3.78 19.82 8.39
N ASP A 6 4.07 20.37 9.58
CA ASP A 6 3.61 19.78 10.83
C ASP A 6 2.09 19.75 10.97
N ARG A 7 1.40 20.75 10.42
CA ARG A 7 -0.07 20.74 10.39
C ARG A 7 -0.58 19.63 9.49
N PHE A 8 -0.03 19.51 8.29
CA PHE A 8 -0.43 18.47 7.35
C PHE A 8 -0.16 17.07 7.90
N ILE A 9 1.01 16.86 8.52
CA ILE A 9 1.36 15.57 9.13
C ILE A 9 0.46 15.26 10.33
N ALA A 10 0.14 16.23 11.19
CA ALA A 10 -0.81 16.02 12.28
C ALA A 10 -2.20 15.60 11.75
N ASP A 11 -2.68 16.23 10.68
CA ASP A 11 -3.94 15.86 10.02
C ASP A 11 -3.86 14.46 9.37
N LEU A 12 -2.69 14.05 8.89
CA LEU A 12 -2.45 12.73 8.31
C LEU A 12 -2.39 11.64 9.40
N GLU A 13 -1.73 11.91 10.52
CA GLU A 13 -1.67 11.05 11.71
C GLU A 13 -3.05 10.79 12.29
N GLN A 14 -3.88 11.84 12.41
CA GLN A 14 -5.24 11.72 12.90
C GLN A 14 -6.10 10.80 12.01
N ARG A 15 -5.90 10.85 10.69
CA ARG A 15 -6.62 10.01 9.72
C ARG A 15 -6.08 8.59 9.63
N ASN A 16 -4.82 8.37 9.99
CA ASN A 16 -4.13 7.09 9.86
C ASN A 16 -3.55 6.64 11.20
N PRO A 17 -4.42 6.42 12.22
CA PRO A 17 -3.95 6.00 13.53
C PRO A 17 -3.20 4.67 13.44
N ALA A 18 -2.13 4.56 14.24
CA ALA A 18 -1.28 3.36 14.33
C ALA A 18 -0.64 2.92 12.99
N GLN A 19 -0.26 3.87 12.13
CA GLN A 19 0.50 3.60 10.89
C GLN A 19 1.82 4.40 10.84
N PRO A 20 2.70 4.26 11.85
CA PRO A 20 3.89 5.10 11.97
C PRO A 20 4.83 5.00 10.76
N GLU A 21 4.97 3.81 10.16
CA GLU A 21 5.83 3.62 8.97
C GLU A 21 5.31 4.41 7.76
N PHE A 22 3.98 4.47 7.59
CA PHE A 22 3.36 5.24 6.52
C PHE A 22 3.49 6.75 6.77
N ILE A 23 3.24 7.20 8.00
CA ILE A 23 3.39 8.61 8.36
C ILE A 23 4.83 9.10 8.18
N GLN A 24 5.81 8.30 8.60
CA GLN A 24 7.21 8.63 8.43
C GLN A 24 7.56 8.83 6.95
N ALA A 25 7.23 7.86 6.10
CA ALA A 25 7.53 7.96 4.67
C ALA A 25 6.80 9.12 3.98
N ALA A 26 5.55 9.39 4.38
CA ALA A 26 4.81 10.54 3.87
C ALA A 26 5.50 11.85 4.28
N ARG A 27 5.94 11.98 5.54
CA ARG A 27 6.69 13.16 6.02
C ARG A 27 7.97 13.38 5.22
N GLU A 28 8.81 12.36 5.07
CA GLU A 28 10.08 12.46 4.36
C GLU A 28 9.88 12.93 2.90
N VAL A 29 8.88 12.39 2.21
CA VAL A 29 8.57 12.84 0.84
C VAL A 29 8.02 14.26 0.82
N ILE A 30 7.08 14.60 1.71
CA ILE A 30 6.46 15.93 1.75
C ILE A 30 7.50 17.01 2.04
N GLU A 31 8.41 16.76 2.98
CA GLU A 31 9.51 17.68 3.30
C GLU A 31 10.35 18.00 2.06
N SER A 32 10.51 17.06 1.13
CA SER A 32 11.27 17.27 -0.12
C SER A 32 10.51 18.02 -1.23
N VAL A 33 9.17 18.08 -1.18
CA VAL A 33 8.34 18.64 -2.28
C VAL A 33 7.43 19.80 -1.88
N VAL A 34 7.27 20.09 -0.59
CA VAL A 34 6.27 21.04 -0.09
C VAL A 34 6.46 22.45 -0.64
N ASP A 35 7.69 22.92 -0.81
CA ASP A 35 7.97 24.24 -1.37
C ASP A 35 7.53 24.31 -2.83
N ALA A 36 7.86 23.29 -3.63
CA ALA A 36 7.40 23.19 -5.01
C ALA A 36 5.87 23.10 -5.14
N VAL A 37 5.19 22.50 -4.15
CA VAL A 37 3.72 22.50 -4.09
C VAL A 37 3.18 23.87 -3.74
N ASN A 38 3.75 24.53 -2.72
CA ASN A 38 3.30 25.84 -2.26
C ASN A 38 3.51 26.95 -3.30
N ASP A 39 4.59 26.85 -4.08
CA ASP A 39 4.91 27.76 -5.19
C ASP A 39 3.99 27.55 -6.41
N ASN A 40 3.18 26.48 -6.42
CA ASN A 40 2.22 26.19 -7.47
C ASN A 40 0.76 26.30 -6.96
N PRO A 41 0.08 27.45 -7.20
CA PRO A 41 -1.28 27.67 -6.71
C PRO A 41 -2.30 26.62 -7.15
N GLU A 42 -2.11 26.02 -8.33
CA GLU A 42 -2.98 24.97 -8.85
C GLU A 42 -2.90 23.71 -7.98
N TYR A 43 -1.69 23.30 -7.58
CA TYR A 43 -1.51 22.11 -6.72
C TYR A 43 -2.14 22.30 -5.35
N VAL A 44 -2.03 23.50 -4.78
CA VAL A 44 -2.68 23.85 -3.53
C VAL A 44 -4.20 23.86 -3.69
N GLN A 45 -4.73 24.53 -4.72
CA GLN A 45 -6.16 24.63 -4.98
C GLN A 45 -6.80 23.24 -5.16
N HIS A 46 -6.10 22.33 -5.84
CA HIS A 46 -6.58 20.97 -6.11
C HIS A 46 -6.21 19.95 -5.03
N LYS A 47 -5.63 20.39 -3.91
CA LYS A 47 -5.30 19.56 -2.74
C LYS A 47 -4.46 18.33 -3.11
N ILE A 48 -3.41 18.55 -3.89
CA ILE A 48 -2.61 17.44 -4.43
C ILE A 48 -1.93 16.63 -3.32
N LEU A 49 -1.45 17.27 -2.23
CA LEU A 49 -0.84 16.55 -1.12
C LEU A 49 -1.84 15.62 -0.41
N GLU A 50 -3.07 16.07 -0.17
CA GLU A 50 -4.11 15.24 0.42
C GLU A 50 -4.47 14.07 -0.50
N ARG A 51 -4.58 14.32 -1.81
CA ARG A 51 -4.95 13.29 -2.79
C ARG A 51 -3.85 12.25 -3.00
N ILE A 52 -2.58 12.65 -2.99
CA ILE A 52 -1.45 11.76 -3.24
C ILE A 52 -1.05 10.93 -2.00
N THR A 53 -1.48 11.35 -0.80
CA THR A 53 -1.25 10.62 0.45
C THR A 53 -2.40 9.69 0.83
N GLU A 54 -3.54 9.78 0.17
CA GLU A 54 -4.63 8.83 0.33
C GLU A 54 -4.58 7.77 -0.78
N PRO A 55 -4.52 6.46 -0.45
CA PRO A 55 -4.64 5.43 -1.47
C PRO A 55 -6.00 5.51 -2.18
N ASP A 56 -6.04 5.31 -3.50
CA ASP A 56 -7.30 5.20 -4.23
C ASP A 56 -8.23 4.15 -3.61
N ARG A 57 -7.67 2.96 -3.29
CA ARG A 57 -8.41 1.85 -2.66
C ARG A 57 -7.52 0.98 -1.76
N VAL A 58 -8.11 0.49 -0.68
CA VAL A 58 -7.53 -0.51 0.22
C VAL A 58 -8.47 -1.71 0.31
N PHE A 59 -7.98 -2.88 -0.07
CA PHE A 59 -8.68 -4.15 0.10
C PHE A 59 -8.05 -4.93 1.26
N LEU A 60 -8.88 -5.33 2.21
CA LEU A 60 -8.57 -6.26 3.29
C LEU A 60 -9.55 -7.41 3.21
N PHE A 61 -9.04 -8.64 3.15
CA PHE A 61 -9.86 -9.83 3.01
C PHE A 61 -9.30 -10.99 3.84
N LYS A 62 -10.17 -11.93 4.19
CA LYS A 62 -9.83 -13.16 4.90
C LYS A 62 -9.24 -14.18 3.93
N VAL A 63 -8.22 -14.94 4.35
CA VAL A 63 -7.60 -16.02 3.59
C VAL A 63 -7.60 -17.28 4.45
N GLU A 64 -8.44 -18.25 4.08
CA GLU A 64 -8.59 -19.53 4.79
C GLU A 64 -7.90 -20.63 4.00
N TRP A 65 -7.08 -21.44 4.65
CA TRP A 65 -6.33 -22.52 4.00
C TRP A 65 -6.08 -23.65 5.00
N GLU A 66 -5.91 -24.86 4.49
CA GLU A 66 -5.64 -26.07 5.28
C GLU A 66 -4.16 -26.42 5.17
N ASP A 67 -3.54 -26.80 6.28
CA ASP A 67 -2.14 -27.25 6.31
C ASP A 67 -1.99 -28.74 5.92
N ASP A 68 -0.79 -29.30 6.02
CA ASP A 68 -0.58 -30.72 5.66
C ASP A 68 -1.15 -31.71 6.69
N ASP A 69 -1.44 -31.27 7.91
CA ASP A 69 -2.03 -32.07 8.99
C ASP A 69 -3.57 -32.02 9.00
N GLY A 70 -4.16 -31.19 8.13
CA GLY A 70 -5.60 -30.99 8.01
C GLY A 70 -6.14 -29.87 8.90
N ASP A 71 -5.27 -29.09 9.55
CA ASP A 71 -5.68 -27.97 10.39
C ASP A 71 -5.96 -26.73 9.54
N VAL A 72 -7.04 -26.03 9.89
CA VAL A 72 -7.47 -24.81 9.20
C VAL A 72 -6.80 -23.59 9.81
N HIS A 73 -6.13 -22.82 8.96
CA HIS A 73 -5.47 -21.57 9.29
C HIS A 73 -6.18 -20.38 8.65
N VAL A 74 -6.12 -19.23 9.32
CA VAL A 74 -6.72 -17.98 8.85
C VAL A 74 -5.69 -16.86 8.87
N ASN A 75 -5.48 -16.24 7.72
CA ASN A 75 -4.60 -15.09 7.54
C ASN A 75 -5.36 -13.89 6.96
N LYS A 76 -4.77 -12.70 7.11
CA LYS A 76 -5.27 -11.48 6.45
C LYS A 76 -4.56 -11.30 5.11
N GLY A 77 -5.33 -11.04 4.06
CA GLY A 77 -4.85 -10.63 2.75
C GLY A 77 -5.09 -9.14 2.51
N TYR A 78 -4.15 -8.50 1.83
CA TYR A 78 -4.17 -7.06 1.56
C TYR A 78 -3.84 -6.75 0.11
N ARG A 79 -4.54 -5.75 -0.45
CA ARG A 79 -4.11 -5.05 -1.68
C ARG A 79 -4.35 -3.56 -1.54
N ILE A 80 -3.27 -2.79 -1.58
CA ILE A 80 -3.23 -1.33 -1.56
C ILE A 80 -3.02 -0.85 -2.99
N GLN A 81 -4.05 -0.25 -3.56
CA GLN A 81 -3.99 0.43 -4.84
C GLN A 81 -3.83 1.91 -4.55
N PHE A 82 -2.58 2.40 -4.63
CA PHE A 82 -2.26 3.72 -4.10
C PHE A 82 -2.61 4.83 -5.09
N ASN A 83 -2.12 4.73 -6.32
CA ASN A 83 -2.40 5.73 -7.35
C ASN A 83 -2.24 5.13 -8.75
N ASN A 84 -3.15 5.44 -9.67
CA ASN A 84 -3.10 4.98 -11.06
C ASN A 84 -2.93 6.11 -12.11
N THR A 85 -2.57 7.32 -11.68
CA THR A 85 -2.52 8.51 -12.58
C THR A 85 -1.61 8.29 -13.78
N LEU A 86 -0.48 7.59 -13.59
CA LEU A 86 0.49 7.31 -14.65
C LEU A 86 0.29 5.93 -15.32
N GLY A 87 -0.70 5.14 -14.90
CA GLY A 87 -0.96 3.81 -15.46
C GLY A 87 -1.45 2.79 -14.42
N PRO A 88 -1.57 1.51 -14.78
CA PRO A 88 -2.09 0.47 -13.89
C PRO A 88 -1.33 0.36 -12.57
N TYR A 89 -2.03 0.00 -11.49
CA TYR A 89 -1.42 -0.17 -10.16
C TYR A 89 -0.31 -1.22 -10.18
N LYS A 90 0.95 -0.78 -10.00
CA LYS A 90 2.10 -1.69 -10.04
C LYS A 90 2.80 -1.78 -8.68
N GLY A 91 2.94 -3.01 -8.20
CA GLY A 91 3.76 -3.33 -7.04
C GLY A 91 3.56 -4.76 -6.53
N GLY A 92 4.62 -5.30 -5.95
CA GLY A 92 4.69 -6.71 -5.54
C GLY A 92 3.82 -7.07 -4.32
N LEU A 93 3.79 -8.37 -4.04
CA LEU A 93 3.18 -8.95 -2.84
C LEU A 93 4.27 -9.31 -1.82
N ARG A 94 3.98 -9.14 -0.53
CA ARG A 94 4.86 -9.57 0.58
C ARG A 94 4.12 -10.54 1.49
N PHE A 95 4.68 -11.73 1.70
CA PHE A 95 4.21 -12.68 2.70
C PHE A 95 5.22 -12.74 3.84
N HIS A 96 4.84 -12.22 5.00
CA HIS A 96 5.67 -12.22 6.20
C HIS A 96 4.79 -11.96 7.43
N SER A 97 5.11 -12.56 8.57
CA SER A 97 4.33 -12.40 9.82
C SER A 97 4.26 -10.96 10.34
N SER A 98 5.18 -10.10 9.92
CA SER A 98 5.19 -8.67 10.28
C SER A 98 4.34 -7.78 9.37
N VAL A 99 3.62 -8.33 8.40
CA VAL A 99 2.81 -7.53 7.47
C VAL A 99 1.65 -6.87 8.20
N THR A 100 1.57 -5.56 8.10
CA THR A 100 0.48 -4.72 8.62
C THR A 100 -0.05 -3.81 7.51
N LEU A 101 -1.24 -3.22 7.72
CA LEU A 101 -1.78 -2.21 6.81
C LEU A 101 -0.83 -1.01 6.67
N GLY A 102 -0.29 -0.49 7.79
CA GLY A 102 0.65 0.63 7.80
C GLY A 102 1.90 0.33 6.98
N GLY A 103 2.52 -0.83 7.20
CA GLY A 103 3.71 -1.25 6.45
C GLY A 103 3.46 -1.42 4.95
N LEU A 104 2.27 -1.90 4.55
CA LEU A 104 1.91 -2.00 3.13
C LEU A 104 1.54 -0.66 2.50
N LYS A 105 0.90 0.24 3.25
CA LYS A 105 0.63 1.62 2.79
C LYS A 105 1.93 2.38 2.58
N PHE A 106 2.86 2.31 3.52
CA PHE A 106 4.23 2.79 3.36
C PHE A 106 4.85 2.33 2.04
N LEU A 107 4.94 1.01 1.85
CA LEU A 107 5.56 0.44 0.65
C LEU A 107 4.79 0.79 -0.63
N GLY A 108 3.47 0.95 -0.57
CA GLY A 108 2.64 1.35 -1.71
C GLY A 108 2.83 2.82 -2.10
N PHE A 109 2.98 3.70 -1.10
CA PHE A 109 3.23 5.13 -1.27
C PHE A 109 4.58 5.36 -1.95
N GLU A 110 5.67 4.77 -1.46
CA GLU A 110 6.98 4.87 -2.10
C GLU A 110 6.98 4.26 -3.51
N GLN A 111 6.24 3.16 -3.69
CA GLN A 111 6.21 2.44 -4.96
C GLN A 111 5.60 3.28 -6.10
N MET A 112 4.70 4.22 -5.79
CA MET A 112 4.19 5.20 -6.75
C MET A 112 5.30 6.11 -7.28
N PHE A 113 6.07 6.76 -6.40
CA PHE A 113 7.17 7.65 -6.82
C PHE A 113 8.28 6.87 -7.54
N LYS A 114 8.65 5.69 -7.03
CA LYS A 114 9.64 4.83 -7.68
C LYS A 114 9.26 4.48 -9.12
N ASN A 115 7.98 4.17 -9.35
CA ASN A 115 7.50 3.84 -10.69
C ASN A 115 7.41 5.08 -11.59
N ALA A 116 6.98 6.23 -11.06
CA ALA A 116 6.96 7.48 -11.81
C ALA A 116 8.35 7.83 -12.37
N LEU A 117 9.41 7.61 -11.58
CA LEU A 117 10.79 7.86 -11.98
C LEU A 117 11.31 6.95 -13.11
N THR A 118 10.62 5.84 -13.43
CA THR A 118 11.05 5.00 -14.56
C THR A 118 10.60 5.55 -15.92
N GLY A 119 9.68 6.54 -15.95
CA GLY A 119 9.09 7.08 -17.18
C GLY A 119 8.17 6.11 -17.95
N LEU A 120 7.85 4.95 -17.35
CA LEU A 120 6.94 3.96 -17.93
C LEU A 120 5.52 4.18 -17.40
N PRO A 121 4.47 3.76 -18.12
CA PRO A 121 3.10 3.99 -17.71
C PRO A 121 2.68 3.03 -16.57
N MET A 122 3.10 3.34 -15.34
CA MET A 122 2.87 2.52 -14.16
C MET A 122 2.46 3.37 -12.96
N GLY A 123 1.34 3.01 -12.34
CA GLY A 123 0.90 3.53 -11.05
C GLY A 123 1.63 2.87 -9.88
N GLY A 124 1.23 3.20 -8.65
CA GLY A 124 1.77 2.65 -7.40
C GLY A 124 0.79 1.74 -6.68
N GLY A 125 1.29 0.66 -6.10
CA GLY A 125 0.53 -0.18 -5.19
C GLY A 125 1.39 -1.16 -4.44
N LYS A 126 0.78 -1.91 -3.52
CA LYS A 126 1.42 -3.02 -2.80
C LYS A 126 0.36 -4.01 -2.36
N GLY A 127 0.76 -5.21 -1.98
CA GLY A 127 -0.14 -6.13 -1.28
C GLY A 127 0.65 -7.15 -0.49
N GLY A 128 -0.06 -8.08 0.12
CA GLY A 128 0.58 -9.10 0.93
C GLY A 128 -0.35 -9.78 1.90
N SER A 129 0.25 -10.52 2.81
CA SER A 129 -0.43 -11.23 3.88
C SER A 129 0.50 -11.42 5.07
N ASP A 130 -0.08 -11.53 6.26
CA ASP A 130 0.61 -11.96 7.48
C ASP A 130 0.99 -13.45 7.48
N PHE A 131 0.69 -14.18 6.40
CA PHE A 131 1.19 -15.53 6.15
C PHE A 131 2.72 -15.57 6.11
N ASN A 132 3.30 -16.54 6.83
CA ASN A 132 4.74 -16.80 6.85
C ASN A 132 5.05 -18.10 6.09
N PRO A 133 5.72 -18.02 4.90
CA PRO A 133 6.06 -19.21 4.12
C PRO A 133 7.20 -20.03 4.74
N LYS A 134 7.94 -19.49 5.71
CA LYS A 134 9.05 -20.20 6.33
C LYS A 134 8.54 -21.42 7.09
N GLY A 135 9.11 -22.59 6.76
CA GLY A 135 8.73 -23.86 7.38
C GLY A 135 7.38 -24.40 6.90
N LYS A 136 6.89 -23.91 5.75
CA LYS A 136 5.73 -24.47 5.06
C LYS A 136 6.16 -25.37 3.92
N SER A 137 5.40 -26.42 3.64
CA SER A 137 5.59 -27.25 2.47
C SER A 137 5.15 -26.53 1.19
N ASP A 138 5.60 -27.02 0.03
CA ASP A 138 5.16 -26.49 -1.25
C ASP A 138 3.64 -26.62 -1.44
N SER A 139 3.04 -27.68 -0.90
CA SER A 139 1.60 -27.91 -0.94
C SER A 139 0.83 -26.88 -0.12
N GLU A 140 1.30 -26.57 1.08
CA GLU A 140 0.73 -25.53 1.94
C GLU A 140 0.83 -24.14 1.28
N ILE A 141 2.01 -23.81 0.73
CA ILE A 141 2.22 -22.54 0.01
C ILE A 141 1.28 -22.45 -1.19
N MET A 142 1.09 -23.55 -1.93
CA MET A 142 0.16 -23.59 -3.06
C MET A 142 -1.29 -23.40 -2.61
N ARG A 143 -1.74 -24.09 -1.55
CA ARG A 143 -3.10 -23.96 -1.01
C ARG A 143 -3.37 -22.54 -0.52
N PHE A 144 -2.42 -21.95 0.21
CA PHE A 144 -2.48 -20.54 0.61
C PHE A 144 -2.58 -19.61 -0.61
N CYS A 145 -1.71 -19.76 -1.61
CA CYS A 145 -1.71 -18.90 -2.80
C CYS A 145 -3.03 -18.98 -3.58
N ARG A 146 -3.62 -20.18 -3.69
CA ARG A 146 -4.94 -20.37 -4.32
C ARG A 146 -6.02 -19.61 -3.55
N SER A 147 -6.10 -19.81 -2.24
CA SER A 147 -7.08 -19.11 -1.38
C SER A 147 -6.90 -17.59 -1.45
N PHE A 148 -5.66 -17.10 -1.39
CA PHE A 148 -5.35 -15.68 -1.52
C PHE A 148 -5.81 -15.12 -2.87
N MET A 149 -5.59 -15.85 -3.97
CA MET A 149 -5.97 -15.39 -5.31
C MET A 149 -7.49 -15.48 -5.57
N THR A 150 -8.20 -16.42 -4.93
CA THR A 150 -9.68 -16.47 -4.96
C THR A 150 -10.29 -15.15 -4.50
N SER A 151 -9.68 -14.46 -3.54
CA SER A 151 -10.10 -13.11 -3.15
C SER A 151 -9.48 -12.01 -4.01
N LEU A 152 -8.18 -12.09 -4.30
CA LEU A 152 -7.46 -10.99 -4.95
C LEU A 152 -7.83 -10.78 -6.43
N HIS A 153 -8.19 -11.84 -7.17
CA HIS A 153 -8.38 -11.75 -8.63
C HIS A 153 -9.46 -10.75 -9.05
N HIS A 154 -10.45 -10.45 -8.20
CA HIS A 154 -11.46 -9.42 -8.45
C HIS A 154 -10.91 -7.99 -8.50
N TYR A 155 -9.70 -7.77 -7.95
CA TYR A 155 -9.10 -6.45 -7.76
C TYR A 155 -7.83 -6.25 -8.57
N ILE A 156 -7.49 -7.18 -9.46
CA ILE A 156 -6.32 -7.08 -10.33
C ILE A 156 -6.69 -7.47 -11.77
N GLY A 157 -5.90 -7.01 -12.72
CA GLY A 157 -6.07 -7.31 -14.13
C GLY A 157 -4.89 -6.78 -14.95
N PRO A 158 -4.80 -7.17 -16.24
CA PRO A 158 -3.85 -6.58 -17.19
C PRO A 158 -4.01 -5.06 -17.34
#